data_AF-A0AAF0ZI24-F1
#
_entry.id   AF-A0AAF0ZI24-F1
#
_cell.length_a   1.000
_cell.length_b   1.000
_cell.length_c   1.000
_cell.angle_alpha   90.00
_cell.angle_beta   90.00
_cell.angle_gamma   90.00
#
_symmetry.space_group_name_H-M   'P 1'
#
loop_
_entity.id
_entity.type
_entity.pdbx_description
1 polymer ?
#
loop_
_entity_poly.entity_id
_entity_poly.type
_entity_poly.pdbx_seq_one_letter_code
_entity_poly.pdbx_strand_id
1 'polypeptide(L)'
;MLTNNQNKNQKKPLVTNFIRNLLPFGVRSQQGSTLPMAIGLGSAMMIVGAVAVMKGGQENTNTISSEQTKQAMAAAEGGITNIQAFLAENPALAMIDSSDWEKIVEEPTTKTEDIVKKGNLDLEKKINDKTPTSSNNNNDENSLICKDSPVGANSAKPTSTSSTVSPLGDEFSADEIKTGLESVVGIKLDSSSSDAKPEWVSMGNNQYYKFIGYTRNSNNDGGQVIIQGKKGDAVAQLVADLKGTYQVNGGTSSSSSSPTMVDGSSEGAPVLWVTDSKNNSFGNNNFDGIVKISQASCTFEGEKPTQSKNFEQTTNKLSLLLTKEVMPSVPTPLVTPKKIGAINSPKGNSTLTFPLDATNDPKDSEGRYYYEVSSIDLSGKTTVNIEKNVVFYLTGNMTMSGNPDFVTKNGSKLEIYGGNGTTNITLNGKATAGANIFIHAPNAHIGVNGGGSSNPNIAGSIWAKSWGLSDSNSGILIGKPGTYGDYIVGENRQVPETSTPSNPVTTYDNVGQMSRVTRQAVK
;
A
#
# COMPACT_ATOMS: atom_id res chain seq x y z
N MET A 1 -32.01 -10.23 44.41
CA MET A 1 -32.69 -9.73 45.61
C MET A 1 -32.88 -8.22 45.46
N LEU A 2 -34.06 -7.74 45.85
CA LEU A 2 -34.60 -6.38 45.80
C LEU A 2 -35.27 -5.91 44.49
N THR A 3 -36.55 -5.61 44.69
CA THR A 3 -37.70 -5.34 43.82
C THR A 3 -37.79 -3.88 43.40
N ASN A 4 -38.36 -3.59 42.21
CA ASN A 4 -38.76 -2.23 41.84
C ASN A 4 -40.24 -2.15 41.37
N ASN A 5 -40.87 -1.10 41.88
CA ASN A 5 -42.27 -0.73 41.94
C ASN A 5 -42.97 -0.59 40.58
N GLN A 6 -44.15 -1.20 40.46
CA GLN A 6 -45.16 -0.78 39.49
C GLN A 6 -46.05 0.32 40.10
N ASN A 7 -45.94 1.51 39.54
CA ASN A 7 -46.79 2.66 39.85
C ASN A 7 -48.13 2.51 39.08
N LYS A 8 -49.17 2.01 39.74
CA LYS A 8 -50.56 2.00 39.24
C LYS A 8 -51.28 3.26 39.72
N ASN A 9 -51.35 4.28 38.86
CA ASN A 9 -52.31 5.38 39.00
C ASN A 9 -53.15 5.49 37.72
N GLN A 10 -54.13 4.58 37.59
CA GLN A 10 -55.22 4.75 36.62
C GLN A 10 -56.19 5.80 37.16
N LYS A 11 -56.18 6.99 36.54
CA LYS A 11 -57.21 8.01 36.73
C LYS A 11 -58.56 7.43 36.29
N LYS A 12 -59.53 7.40 37.22
CA LYS A 12 -60.92 7.03 36.96
C LYS A 12 -61.55 8.04 35.99
N PRO A 13 -62.37 7.61 35.01
CA PRO A 13 -63.06 8.52 34.10
C PRO A 13 -64.11 9.33 34.86
N LEU A 14 -64.00 10.66 34.76
CA LEU A 14 -64.81 11.67 35.47
C LEU A 14 -66.29 11.70 35.02
N VAL A 15 -66.65 10.92 34.00
CA VAL A 15 -67.97 11.00 33.34
C VAL A 15 -69.03 10.14 34.05
N THR A 16 -68.63 9.14 34.84
CA THR A 16 -69.59 8.17 35.40
C THR A 16 -70.34 8.69 36.64
N ASN A 17 -69.86 9.75 37.29
CA ASN A 17 -70.50 10.29 38.52
C ASN A 17 -71.48 11.44 38.27
N PHE A 18 -71.52 12.04 37.08
CA PHE A 18 -72.41 13.20 36.84
C PHE A 18 -73.83 12.80 36.40
N ILE A 19 -74.00 11.65 35.75
CA ILE A 19 -75.32 11.21 35.25
C ILE A 19 -76.21 10.65 36.36
N ARG A 20 -75.65 10.24 37.52
CA ARG A 20 -76.44 9.59 38.58
C ARG A 20 -77.18 10.55 39.53
N ASN A 21 -76.91 11.86 39.47
CA ASN A 21 -77.51 12.84 40.40
C ASN A 21 -78.51 13.82 39.76
N LEU A 22 -78.88 13.66 38.48
CA LEU A 22 -79.71 14.65 37.77
C LEU A 22 -81.16 14.24 37.51
N LEU A 23 -81.64 13.07 37.94
CA LEU A 23 -83.02 12.66 37.68
C LEU A 23 -83.68 11.99 38.90
N PRO A 24 -84.30 12.75 39.82
CA PRO A 24 -85.32 12.20 40.70
C PRO A 24 -86.65 12.19 39.92
N PHE A 25 -86.97 11.08 39.26
CA PHE A 25 -88.32 10.88 38.74
C PHE A 25 -89.26 10.48 39.88
N GLY A 26 -89.78 11.50 40.56
CA GLY A 26 -90.99 11.43 41.38
C GLY A 26 -92.23 11.72 40.52
N VAL A 27 -93.21 10.82 40.62
CA VAL A 27 -94.43 10.71 39.82
C VAL A 27 -95.41 11.88 40.06
N ARG A 28 -96.03 12.43 39.01
CA ARG A 28 -97.50 12.58 38.86
C ARG A 28 -97.89 13.35 37.58
N SER A 29 -98.89 12.77 36.91
CA SER A 29 -99.74 13.36 35.89
C SER A 29 -100.12 14.81 36.18
N GLN A 30 -99.90 15.73 35.22
CA GLN A 30 -100.96 16.45 34.50
C GLN A 30 -100.39 17.09 33.23
N GLN A 31 -101.21 17.07 32.17
CA GLN A 31 -100.92 17.56 30.84
C GLN A 31 -100.78 19.09 30.82
N GLY A 32 -99.79 19.60 30.08
CA GLY A 32 -99.76 20.99 29.63
C GLY A 32 -98.48 21.77 29.96
N SER A 33 -97.32 21.38 29.40
CA SER A 33 -96.15 22.29 29.25
C SER A 33 -95.08 21.71 28.30
N THR A 34 -95.48 21.30 27.09
CA THR A 34 -94.54 20.72 26.11
C THR A 34 -93.62 21.76 25.45
N LEU A 35 -93.97 23.05 25.46
CA LEU A 35 -93.24 24.09 24.72
C LEU A 35 -91.94 24.56 25.40
N PRO A 36 -91.90 24.89 26.72
CA PRO A 36 -90.66 25.32 27.38
C PRO A 36 -89.64 24.18 27.51
N MET A 37 -90.13 22.95 27.64
CA MET A 37 -89.29 21.75 27.73
C MET A 37 -88.58 21.45 26.41
N ALA A 38 -89.25 21.66 25.26
CA ALA A 38 -88.66 21.49 23.93
C ALA A 38 -87.56 22.53 23.63
N ILE A 39 -87.76 23.80 24.04
CA ILE A 39 -86.76 24.87 23.87
C ILE A 39 -85.56 24.65 24.81
N GLY A 40 -85.81 24.22 26.05
CA GLY A 40 -84.77 23.88 27.01
C GLY A 40 -83.90 22.70 26.55
N LEU A 41 -84.50 21.63 26.04
CA LEU A 41 -83.78 20.48 25.48
C LEU A 41 -83.01 20.83 24.20
N GLY A 42 -83.58 21.67 23.32
CA GLY A 42 -82.90 22.16 22.11
C GLY A 42 -81.63 22.96 22.42
N SER A 43 -81.70 23.88 23.40
CA SER A 43 -80.55 24.68 23.83
C SER A 43 -79.45 23.84 24.49
N ALA A 44 -79.81 22.85 25.32
CA ALA A 44 -78.86 21.94 25.94
C ALA A 44 -78.12 21.08 24.89
N MET A 45 -78.82 20.57 23.86
CA MET A 45 -78.18 19.85 22.76
C MET A 45 -77.24 20.73 21.93
N MET A 46 -77.57 22.02 21.73
CA MET A 46 -76.71 22.93 20.98
C MET A 46 -75.40 23.24 21.74
N ILE A 47 -75.47 23.39 23.07
CA ILE A 47 -74.28 23.58 23.92
C ILE A 47 -73.40 22.32 23.91
N VAL A 48 -74.00 21.13 24.01
CA VAL A 48 -73.25 19.85 23.94
C VAL A 48 -72.62 19.66 22.56
N GLY A 49 -73.31 20.04 21.48
CA GLY A 49 -72.77 20.01 20.12
C GLY A 49 -71.57 20.95 19.93
N ALA A 50 -71.67 22.19 20.43
CA ALA A 50 -70.57 23.15 20.37
C ALA A 50 -69.33 22.67 21.16
N VAL A 51 -69.52 22.09 22.35
CA VAL A 51 -68.42 21.54 23.15
C VAL A 51 -67.79 20.31 22.48
N ALA A 52 -68.58 19.44 21.83
CA ALA A 52 -68.05 18.30 21.09
C ALA A 52 -67.23 18.73 19.86
N VAL A 53 -67.65 19.77 19.14
CA VAL A 53 -66.91 20.34 18.00
C VAL A 53 -65.62 21.03 18.46
N MET A 54 -65.67 21.81 19.55
CA MET A 54 -64.47 22.44 20.12
C MET A 54 -63.45 21.42 20.63
N LYS A 55 -63.92 20.35 21.28
CA LYS A 55 -63.05 19.28 21.79
C LYS A 55 -62.48 18.43 20.66
N GLY A 56 -63.27 18.16 19.61
CA GLY A 56 -62.79 17.52 18.38
C GLY A 56 -61.72 18.32 17.65
N GLY A 57 -61.80 19.66 17.66
CA GLY A 57 -60.76 20.53 17.11
C GLY A 57 -59.42 20.44 17.84
N GLN A 58 -59.44 20.44 19.19
CA GLN A 58 -58.23 20.32 20.01
C GLN A 58 -57.58 18.93 19.93
N GLU A 59 -58.38 17.87 19.82
CA GLU A 59 -57.86 16.51 19.63
C GLU A 59 -57.26 16.33 18.22
N ASN A 60 -57.80 16.99 17.20
CA ASN A 60 -57.25 16.98 15.85
C ASN A 60 -55.92 17.75 15.75
N THR A 61 -55.77 18.89 16.42
CA THR A 61 -54.48 19.63 16.45
C THR A 61 -53.39 18.87 17.19
N ASN A 62 -53.73 18.19 18.28
CA ASN A 62 -52.76 17.39 19.05
C ASN A 62 -52.32 16.14 18.27
N THR A 63 -53.21 15.51 17.51
CA THR A 63 -52.87 14.35 16.68
C THR A 63 -52.04 14.73 15.46
N ILE A 64 -52.34 15.85 14.79
CA ILE A 64 -51.52 16.37 13.68
C ILE A 64 -50.11 16.75 14.17
N SER A 65 -50.00 17.46 15.30
CA SER A 65 -48.69 17.83 15.87
C SER A 65 -47.87 16.61 16.29
N SER A 66 -48.51 15.60 16.87
CA SER A 66 -47.85 14.32 17.19
C SER A 66 -47.37 13.60 15.93
N GLU A 67 -48.17 13.59 14.87
CA GLU A 67 -47.82 12.92 13.61
C GLU A 67 -46.66 13.64 12.90
N GLN A 68 -46.68 14.97 12.85
CA GLN A 68 -45.56 15.76 12.32
C GLN A 68 -44.27 15.54 13.12
N THR A 69 -44.35 15.42 14.44
CA THR A 69 -43.19 15.12 15.30
C THR A 69 -42.63 13.72 15.01
N LYS A 70 -43.48 12.71 14.80
CA LYS A 70 -43.03 11.37 14.38
C LYS A 70 -42.35 11.41 13.02
N GLN A 71 -42.91 12.16 12.07
CA GLN A 71 -42.31 12.33 10.75
C GLN A 71 -40.99 13.11 10.80
N ALA A 72 -40.87 14.09 11.69
CA ALA A 72 -39.62 14.78 11.97
C ALA A 72 -38.59 13.85 12.61
N MET A 73 -38.99 12.93 13.48
CA MET A 73 -38.09 11.88 13.99
C MET A 73 -37.65 10.92 12.89
N ALA A 74 -38.56 10.46 12.04
CA ALA A 74 -38.22 9.60 10.90
C ALA A 74 -37.24 10.31 9.95
N ALA A 75 -37.39 11.62 9.78
CA ALA A 75 -36.47 12.45 9.03
C ALA A 75 -35.07 12.48 9.68
N ALA A 76 -34.99 12.66 11.01
CA ALA A 76 -33.72 12.60 11.72
C ALA A 76 -33.05 11.21 11.61
N GLU A 77 -33.84 10.13 11.67
CA GLU A 77 -33.34 8.75 11.49
C GLU A 77 -32.76 8.54 10.09
N GLY A 78 -33.43 9.04 9.04
CA GLY A 78 -32.91 9.01 7.67
C GLY A 78 -31.60 9.77 7.52
N GLY A 79 -31.47 10.94 8.17
CA GLY A 79 -30.22 11.68 8.23
C GLY A 79 -29.08 10.88 8.89
N ILE A 80 -29.38 10.11 9.94
CA ILE A 80 -28.36 9.29 10.62
C ILE A 80 -27.86 8.19 9.69
N THR A 81 -28.78 7.52 8.97
CA THR A 81 -28.42 6.50 7.98
C THR A 81 -27.52 7.07 6.88
N ASN A 82 -27.80 8.29 6.40
CA ASN A 82 -26.95 8.91 5.38
C ASN A 82 -25.53 9.20 5.90
N ILE A 83 -25.40 9.73 7.12
CA ILE A 83 -24.08 9.99 7.72
C ILE A 83 -23.32 8.68 7.97
N GLN A 84 -24.01 7.63 8.39
CA GLN A 84 -23.39 6.32 8.58
C GLN A 84 -22.82 5.76 7.27
N ALA A 85 -23.58 5.83 6.18
CA ALA A 85 -23.12 5.41 4.86
C ALA A 85 -21.88 6.22 4.43
N PHE A 86 -21.92 7.54 4.61
CA PHE A 86 -20.80 8.42 4.27
C PHE A 86 -19.52 8.10 5.07
N LEU A 87 -19.63 7.84 6.38
CA LEU A 87 -18.48 7.44 7.20
C LEU A 87 -17.98 6.03 6.91
N ALA A 88 -18.84 5.13 6.42
CA ALA A 88 -18.44 3.81 5.97
C ALA A 88 -17.61 3.88 4.68
N GLU A 89 -17.98 4.78 3.76
CA GLU A 89 -17.22 5.08 2.55
C GLU A 89 -15.92 5.86 2.86
N ASN A 90 -15.91 6.66 3.93
CA ASN A 90 -14.79 7.53 4.30
C ASN A 90 -14.33 7.28 5.76
N PRO A 91 -13.71 6.12 6.07
CA PRO A 91 -13.38 5.72 7.44
C PRO A 91 -12.44 6.69 8.17
N ALA A 92 -11.58 7.39 7.42
CA ALA A 92 -10.67 8.40 7.97
C ALA A 92 -11.41 9.56 8.65
N LEU A 93 -12.61 9.93 8.16
CA LEU A 93 -13.40 11.02 8.72
C LEU A 93 -14.02 10.66 10.07
N ALA A 94 -14.27 9.38 10.34
CA ALA A 94 -14.75 8.93 11.64
C ALA A 94 -13.69 9.11 12.75
N MET A 95 -12.42 9.28 12.37
CA MET A 95 -11.29 9.47 13.28
C MET A 95 -11.00 10.93 13.64
N ILE A 96 -11.74 11.89 13.10
CA ILE A 96 -11.57 13.32 13.38
C ILE A 96 -12.89 13.92 13.91
N ASP A 97 -12.80 14.98 14.72
CA ASP A 97 -13.98 15.64 15.31
C ASP A 97 -14.68 16.58 14.30
N SER A 98 -15.95 16.90 14.54
CA SER A 98 -16.72 17.78 13.64
C SER A 98 -16.10 19.16 13.40
N SER A 99 -15.36 19.71 14.37
CA SER A 99 -14.63 20.97 14.18
C SER A 99 -13.56 20.89 13.09
N ASP A 100 -13.04 19.69 12.82
CA ASP A 100 -12.10 19.48 11.73
C ASP A 100 -12.84 19.24 10.39
N TRP A 101 -14.08 18.74 10.42
CA TRP A 101 -14.93 18.67 9.22
C TRP A 101 -15.28 20.06 8.69
N GLU A 102 -15.59 21.00 9.58
CA GLU A 102 -15.86 22.39 9.21
C GLU A 102 -14.65 23.02 8.51
N LYS A 103 -13.44 22.82 9.05
CA LYS A 103 -12.19 23.30 8.43
C LYS A 103 -11.94 22.68 7.05
N ILE A 104 -12.27 21.39 6.86
CA ILE A 104 -12.14 20.72 5.56
C ILE A 104 -13.01 21.40 4.50
N VAL A 105 -14.20 21.86 4.87
CA VAL A 105 -15.09 22.56 3.94
C VAL A 105 -14.59 23.98 3.69
N GLU A 106 -14.11 24.69 4.71
CA GLU A 106 -13.65 26.08 4.67
C GLU A 106 -12.32 26.30 3.95
N GLU A 107 -11.36 25.38 4.08
CA GLU A 107 -9.99 25.55 3.61
C GLU A 107 -9.75 25.09 2.16
N PRO A 108 -8.72 25.62 1.47
CA PRO A 108 -8.31 25.11 0.17
C PRO A 108 -7.85 23.65 0.27
N THR A 109 -8.04 22.91 -0.82
CA THR A 109 -7.81 21.45 -0.95
C THR A 109 -6.49 20.96 -0.36
N THR A 110 -5.41 21.75 -0.44
CA THR A 110 -4.09 21.39 0.08
C THR A 110 -4.04 21.21 1.61
N LYS A 111 -4.88 21.91 2.38
CA LYS A 111 -4.92 21.76 3.85
C LYS A 111 -5.88 20.66 4.29
N THR A 112 -6.92 20.40 3.50
CA THR A 112 -7.81 19.24 3.65
C THR A 112 -7.02 17.94 3.66
N GLU A 113 -6.04 17.81 2.77
CA GLU A 113 -5.16 16.65 2.76
C GLU A 113 -4.41 16.44 4.08
N ASP A 114 -3.93 17.50 4.73
CA ASP A 114 -3.18 17.38 5.99
C ASP A 114 -4.06 16.91 7.15
N ILE A 115 -5.32 17.37 7.20
CA ILE A 115 -6.30 16.95 8.21
C ILE A 115 -6.69 15.48 7.99
N VAL A 116 -6.93 15.09 6.73
CA VAL A 116 -7.25 13.69 6.38
C VAL A 116 -6.05 12.77 6.63
N LYS A 117 -4.84 13.21 6.31
CA LYS A 117 -3.58 12.50 6.64
C LYS A 117 -3.45 12.27 8.14
N LYS A 118 -3.80 13.25 8.98
CA LYS A 118 -3.82 13.08 10.44
C LYS A 118 -4.82 11.99 10.87
N GLY A 119 -6.02 11.96 10.29
CA GLY A 119 -7.00 10.91 10.51
C GLY A 119 -6.49 9.52 10.10
N ASN A 120 -5.81 9.44 8.94
CA ASN A 120 -5.17 8.21 8.46
C ASN A 120 -4.03 7.74 9.36
N LEU A 121 -3.19 8.65 9.87
CA LEU A 121 -2.11 8.30 10.80
C LEU A 121 -2.65 7.72 12.11
N ASP A 122 -3.72 8.30 12.65
CA ASP A 122 -4.41 7.78 13.84
C ASP A 122 -4.99 6.39 13.59
N LEU A 123 -5.52 6.18 12.38
CA LEU A 123 -6.09 4.92 11.93
C LEU A 123 -5.03 3.83 11.75
N GLU A 124 -3.95 4.14 11.05
CA GLU A 124 -2.78 3.25 10.85
C GLU A 124 -2.17 2.85 12.18
N LYS A 125 -2.02 3.79 13.13
CA LYS A 125 -1.53 3.49 14.47
C LYS A 125 -2.40 2.45 15.17
N LYS A 126 -3.73 2.57 15.09
CA LYS A 126 -4.67 1.61 15.70
C LYS A 126 -4.65 0.24 15.01
N ILE A 127 -4.48 0.21 13.70
CA ILE A 127 -4.31 -1.04 12.94
C ILE A 127 -3.02 -1.74 13.40
N ASN A 128 -1.93 -1.00 13.53
CA ASN A 128 -0.64 -1.52 13.99
C ASN A 128 -0.68 -2.01 15.45
N ASP A 129 -1.42 -1.32 16.33
CA ASP A 129 -1.58 -1.72 17.74
C ASP A 129 -2.47 -2.97 17.91
N LYS A 130 -3.44 -3.21 17.00
CA LYS A 130 -4.37 -4.35 17.06
C LYS A 130 -3.96 -5.56 16.24
N THR A 131 -3.15 -5.37 15.22
CA THR A 131 -2.47 -6.49 14.55
C THR A 131 -1.61 -7.14 15.64
N PRO A 132 -1.73 -8.46 15.92
CA PRO A 132 -0.89 -9.08 16.91
C PRO A 132 0.55 -8.86 16.46
N THR A 133 1.23 -7.91 17.09
CA THR A 133 2.68 -7.81 17.03
C THR A 133 3.16 -9.16 17.53
N SER A 134 3.54 -10.04 16.60
CA SER A 134 4.50 -11.08 16.90
C SER A 134 5.68 -10.33 17.51
N SER A 135 5.73 -10.40 18.83
CA SER A 135 6.76 -9.88 19.70
C SER A 135 8.12 -9.85 19.00
N ASN A 136 8.75 -8.67 18.99
CA ASN A 136 10.19 -8.47 19.05
C ASN A 136 11.03 -9.73 18.83
N ASN A 137 11.32 -10.03 17.57
CA ASN A 137 12.59 -10.57 17.12
C ASN A 137 12.71 -10.23 15.64
N ASN A 138 13.77 -9.48 15.32
CA ASN A 138 14.24 -9.29 13.96
C ASN A 138 14.29 -10.65 13.26
N ASN A 139 13.49 -10.85 12.22
CA ASN A 139 13.70 -11.72 11.07
C ASN A 139 12.37 -11.85 10.33
N ASP A 140 12.10 -10.94 9.39
CA ASP A 140 11.16 -11.21 8.30
C ASP A 140 11.78 -12.33 7.44
N GLU A 141 11.72 -13.59 7.88
CA GLU A 141 12.37 -14.72 7.19
C GLU A 141 11.83 -14.95 5.77
N ASN A 142 10.69 -14.38 5.42
CA ASN A 142 10.08 -14.56 4.11
C ASN A 142 10.24 -13.37 3.14
N SER A 143 10.92 -12.29 3.54
CA SER A 143 11.24 -11.20 2.60
C SER A 143 12.44 -11.59 1.72
N LEU A 144 12.25 -11.56 0.39
CA LEU A 144 13.31 -11.74 -0.61
C LEU A 144 14.40 -10.67 -0.55
N ILE A 145 14.03 -9.49 -0.06
CA ILE A 145 14.92 -8.35 0.12
C ILE A 145 15.25 -8.30 1.60
N CYS A 146 16.52 -8.45 1.93
CA CYS A 146 16.98 -8.22 3.29
C CYS A 146 16.88 -6.71 3.55
N LYS A 147 15.96 -6.30 4.44
CA LYS A 147 15.90 -4.91 4.90
C LYS A 147 17.20 -4.62 5.63
N ASP A 148 17.97 -3.66 5.15
CA ASP A 148 19.14 -3.19 5.88
C ASP A 148 18.68 -2.69 7.24
N SER A 149 19.19 -3.32 8.31
CA SER A 149 19.10 -2.75 9.66
C SER A 149 19.76 -1.36 9.61
N PRO A 150 19.17 -0.32 10.23
CA PRO A 150 19.66 1.04 10.07
C PRO A 150 21.07 1.18 10.65
N VAL A 151 22.08 1.20 9.77
CA VAL A 151 23.44 1.58 10.13
C VAL A 151 23.49 3.11 10.16
N GLY A 152 23.65 3.67 11.36
CA GLY A 152 24.32 4.95 11.64
C GLY A 152 23.87 6.18 10.83
N ALA A 153 23.10 7.05 11.47
CA ALA A 153 22.73 8.38 11.02
C ALA A 153 23.91 9.23 10.49
N ASN A 154 23.79 9.71 9.24
CA ASN A 154 23.95 11.11 8.82
C ASN A 154 24.07 11.18 7.29
N SER A 155 22.93 11.22 6.59
CA SER A 155 22.91 11.66 5.20
C SER A 155 21.51 12.11 4.82
N ALA A 156 21.48 13.21 4.08
CA ALA A 156 20.34 14.07 3.84
C ALA A 156 19.06 13.34 3.39
N LYS A 157 17.94 13.91 3.84
CA LYS A 157 16.55 13.61 3.47
C LYS A 157 16.45 13.17 2.00
N PRO A 158 16.15 11.88 1.73
CA PRO A 158 15.80 11.48 0.38
C PRO A 158 14.40 11.99 0.07
N THR A 159 14.31 12.89 -0.91
CA THR A 159 13.09 13.12 -1.69
C THR A 159 12.87 11.88 -2.55
N SER A 160 12.26 10.85 -1.97
CA SER A 160 11.74 9.70 -2.70
C SER A 160 10.23 9.77 -2.71
N THR A 161 9.68 10.08 -3.88
CA THR A 161 8.35 9.68 -4.33
C THR A 161 8.30 8.15 -4.35
N SER A 162 8.07 7.57 -3.18
CA SER A 162 7.69 6.17 -3.00
C SER A 162 6.18 6.16 -2.83
N SER A 163 5.50 5.54 -3.78
CA SER A 163 4.08 5.21 -3.75
C SER A 163 3.76 4.33 -2.54
N THR A 164 3.50 4.97 -1.40
CA THR A 164 2.72 4.39 -0.30
C THR A 164 1.29 4.28 -0.80
N VAL A 165 0.94 3.16 -1.41
CA VAL A 165 -0.48 2.80 -1.55
C VAL A 165 -0.93 2.44 -0.14
N SER A 166 -1.54 3.41 0.57
CA SER A 166 -2.16 3.14 1.87
C SER A 166 -3.13 1.99 1.71
N PRO A 167 -3.23 1.06 2.67
CA PRO A 167 -4.21 -0.02 2.68
C PRO A 167 -5.68 0.46 2.81
N LEU A 168 -5.93 1.77 2.63
CA LEU A 168 -7.20 2.47 2.82
C LEU A 168 -7.91 2.84 1.52
N GLY A 169 -7.46 2.31 0.37
CA GLY A 169 -8.04 2.61 -0.95
C GLY A 169 -7.32 3.74 -1.67
N ASP A 170 -7.67 3.95 -2.94
CA ASP A 170 -7.07 4.89 -3.89
C ASP A 170 -6.90 6.32 -3.32
N GLU A 171 -6.02 7.12 -3.93
CA GLU A 171 -5.74 8.51 -3.52
C GLU A 171 -7.02 9.28 -3.16
N PHE A 172 -7.14 9.67 -1.89
CA PHE A 172 -8.26 10.45 -1.38
C PHE A 172 -8.44 11.73 -2.20
N SER A 173 -9.58 11.90 -2.88
CA SER A 173 -9.93 13.15 -3.52
C SER A 173 -10.54 14.11 -2.49
N ALA A 174 -9.82 15.20 -2.17
CA ALA A 174 -10.31 16.25 -1.28
C ALA A 174 -11.66 16.82 -1.76
N ASP A 175 -11.88 16.86 -3.08
CA ASP A 175 -13.11 17.36 -3.69
C ASP A 175 -14.29 16.40 -3.48
N GLU A 176 -14.07 15.08 -3.51
CA GLU A 176 -15.11 14.09 -3.24
C GLU A 176 -15.54 14.13 -1.76
N ILE A 177 -14.57 14.24 -0.84
CA ILE A 177 -14.85 14.40 0.60
C ILE A 177 -15.66 15.68 0.84
N LYS A 178 -15.24 16.79 0.24
CA LYS A 178 -15.95 18.07 0.37
C LYS A 178 -17.37 17.97 -0.18
N THR A 179 -17.54 17.40 -1.37
CA THR A 179 -18.86 17.19 -1.99
C THR A 179 -19.74 16.29 -1.13
N GLY A 180 -19.17 15.25 -0.52
CA GLY A 180 -19.87 14.38 0.42
C GLY A 180 -20.30 15.10 1.71
N LEU A 181 -19.44 15.91 2.31
CA LEU A 181 -19.78 16.71 3.49
C LEU A 181 -20.89 17.74 3.18
N GLU A 182 -20.82 18.40 2.03
CA GLU A 182 -21.84 19.37 1.60
C GLU A 182 -23.20 18.71 1.30
N SER A 183 -23.20 17.54 0.66
CA SER A 183 -24.43 16.86 0.22
C SER A 183 -25.08 16.01 1.32
N VAL A 184 -24.28 15.23 2.06
CA VAL A 184 -24.77 14.28 3.06
C VAL A 184 -24.92 14.91 4.43
N VAL A 185 -23.97 15.75 4.84
CA VAL A 185 -23.98 16.36 6.17
C VAL A 185 -24.70 17.71 6.15
N GLY A 186 -24.83 18.33 4.97
CA GLY A 186 -25.47 19.64 4.82
C GLY A 186 -24.62 20.77 5.39
N ILE A 187 -23.32 20.56 5.52
CA ILE A 187 -22.37 21.61 5.92
C ILE A 187 -22.04 22.39 4.66
N LYS A 188 -22.55 23.62 4.54
CA LYS A 188 -22.19 24.50 3.43
C LYS A 188 -21.41 25.71 3.92
N LEU A 189 -20.48 26.13 3.08
CA LEU A 189 -19.90 27.47 3.15
C LEU A 189 -20.99 28.50 2.81
N ASP A 190 -21.26 29.40 3.75
CA ASP A 190 -22.07 30.57 3.44
C ASP A 190 -21.27 31.46 2.49
N SER A 191 -21.77 31.68 1.27
CA SER A 191 -21.10 32.56 0.30
C SER A 191 -20.84 34.00 0.81
N SER A 192 -21.48 34.38 1.92
CA SER A 192 -21.35 35.67 2.58
C SER A 192 -20.59 35.65 3.91
N SER A 193 -20.22 34.49 4.46
CA SER A 193 -19.41 34.39 5.69
C SER A 193 -18.40 33.24 5.63
N SER A 194 -17.20 33.43 6.18
CA SER A 194 -16.19 32.36 6.30
C SER A 194 -16.63 31.17 7.14
N ASP A 195 -17.73 31.29 7.87
CA ASP A 195 -18.18 30.29 8.82
C ASP A 195 -19.10 29.28 8.11
N ALA A 196 -18.70 28.00 8.11
CA ALA A 196 -19.56 26.92 7.67
C ALA A 196 -20.78 26.81 8.60
N LYS A 197 -22.00 26.73 8.02
CA LYS A 197 -23.23 26.57 8.80
C LYS A 197 -23.98 25.33 8.35
N PRO A 198 -24.52 24.54 9.29
CA PRO A 198 -25.34 23.39 8.94
C PRO A 198 -26.68 23.87 8.35
N GLU A 199 -27.01 23.36 7.16
CA GLU A 199 -28.24 23.61 6.43
C GLU A 199 -29.21 22.42 6.52
N TRP A 200 -30.47 22.68 6.17
CA TRP A 200 -31.48 21.64 6.02
C TRP A 200 -31.30 20.91 4.69
N VAL A 201 -31.01 19.61 4.76
CA VAL A 201 -30.93 18.70 3.63
C VAL A 201 -32.31 18.08 3.40
N SER A 202 -32.82 18.13 2.17
CA SER A 202 -34.13 17.57 1.83
C SER A 202 -34.06 16.05 1.62
N MET A 203 -35.05 15.34 2.15
CA MET A 203 -35.28 13.90 1.87
C MET A 203 -36.54 13.66 1.03
N GLY A 204 -37.12 14.71 0.45
CA GLY A 204 -38.42 14.66 -0.20
C GLY A 204 -39.60 14.71 0.79
N ASN A 205 -40.83 14.71 0.27
CA ASN A 205 -42.06 14.75 1.06
C ASN A 205 -42.12 15.85 2.14
N ASN A 206 -41.51 17.03 1.91
CA ASN A 206 -41.36 18.11 2.90
C ASN A 206 -40.69 17.66 4.21
N GLN A 207 -39.86 16.63 4.17
CA GLN A 207 -39.01 16.19 5.26
C GLN A 207 -37.58 16.69 5.02
N TYR A 208 -36.96 17.15 6.09
CA TYR A 208 -35.59 17.65 6.06
C TYR A 208 -34.83 17.12 7.26
N TYR A 209 -33.53 16.97 7.14
CA TYR A 209 -32.65 16.78 8.29
C TYR A 209 -31.53 17.82 8.28
N LYS A 210 -30.90 18.01 9.43
CA LYS A 210 -29.80 18.94 9.64
C LYS A 210 -28.82 18.31 10.60
N PHE A 211 -27.57 18.19 10.18
CA PHE A 211 -26.49 17.80 11.06
C PHE A 211 -26.22 18.91 12.09
N ILE A 212 -26.04 18.52 13.35
CA ILE A 212 -25.76 19.47 14.43
C ILE A 212 -24.34 19.30 14.95
N GLY A 213 -23.82 18.07 14.98
CA GLY A 213 -22.46 17.82 15.41
C GLY A 213 -22.09 16.34 15.44
N TYR A 214 -20.78 16.10 15.46
CA TYR A 214 -20.16 14.80 15.65
C TYR A 214 -19.04 14.92 16.68
N THR A 215 -19.03 14.02 17.66
CA THR A 215 -17.99 13.95 18.70
C THR A 215 -17.38 12.56 18.70
N ARG A 216 -16.07 12.47 18.44
CA ARG A 216 -15.35 11.20 18.47
C ARG A 216 -15.35 10.64 19.89
N ASN A 217 -15.63 9.36 20.02
CA ASN A 217 -15.44 8.61 21.26
C ASN A 217 -14.07 7.94 21.22
N SER A 218 -13.11 8.52 21.96
CA SER A 218 -11.73 8.02 22.03
C SER A 218 -11.62 6.56 22.47
N ASN A 219 -12.60 6.04 23.20
CA ASN A 219 -12.55 4.70 23.81
C ASN A 219 -13.08 3.58 22.90
N ASN A 220 -13.97 3.86 21.94
CA ASN A 220 -14.74 2.83 21.24
C ASN A 220 -14.63 2.88 19.71
N ASP A 221 -13.59 3.54 19.18
CA ASP A 221 -13.32 3.62 17.73
C ASP A 221 -14.52 4.12 16.90
N GLY A 222 -15.42 4.88 17.53
CA GLY A 222 -16.64 5.42 16.96
C GLY A 222 -16.92 6.83 17.48
N GLY A 223 -18.16 7.29 17.42
CA GLY A 223 -18.52 8.65 17.83
C GLY A 223 -20.00 8.85 18.03
N GLN A 224 -20.37 10.00 18.60
CA GLN A 224 -21.74 10.41 18.81
C GLN A 224 -22.14 11.41 17.73
N VAL A 225 -23.24 11.13 17.03
CA VAL A 225 -23.82 12.01 16.01
C VAL A 225 -25.10 12.65 16.53
N ILE A 226 -25.26 13.95 16.28
CA ILE A 226 -26.46 14.72 16.63
C ILE A 226 -27.10 15.23 15.34
N ILE A 227 -28.37 14.85 15.11
CA ILE A 227 -29.14 15.25 13.94
C ILE A 227 -30.50 15.80 14.36
N GLN A 228 -30.95 16.86 13.69
CA GLN A 228 -32.32 17.33 13.77
C GLN A 228 -33.08 16.94 12.50
N GLY A 229 -34.34 16.54 12.66
CA GLY A 229 -35.26 16.32 11.55
C GLY A 229 -36.43 17.30 11.64
N LYS A 230 -36.98 17.68 10.48
CA LYS A 230 -38.06 18.67 10.36
C LYS A 230 -39.15 18.18 9.41
N LYS A 231 -40.42 18.40 9.79
CA LYS A 231 -41.61 18.21 8.95
C LYS A 231 -42.59 19.35 9.21
N GLY A 232 -42.79 20.22 8.23
CA GLY A 232 -43.52 21.48 8.46
C GLY A 232 -42.79 22.31 9.51
N ASP A 233 -43.47 22.71 10.58
CA ASP A 233 -42.87 23.45 11.71
C ASP A 233 -42.36 22.55 12.83
N ALA A 234 -42.67 21.25 12.80
CA ALA A 234 -42.22 20.31 13.82
C ALA A 234 -40.73 19.98 13.62
N VAL A 235 -39.95 20.10 14.70
CA VAL A 235 -38.52 19.73 14.75
C VAL A 235 -38.29 18.70 15.85
N ALA A 236 -37.54 17.65 15.53
CA ALA A 236 -37.12 16.64 16.49
C ALA A 236 -35.60 16.48 16.44
N GLN A 237 -34.98 16.22 17.58
CA GLN A 237 -33.54 15.94 17.67
C GLN A 237 -33.29 14.49 18.07
N LEU A 238 -32.28 13.91 17.43
CA LEU A 238 -31.81 12.56 17.61
C LEU A 238 -30.32 12.58 17.93
N VAL A 239 -29.93 11.84 18.96
CA VAL A 239 -28.53 11.59 19.30
C VAL A 239 -28.29 10.10 19.17
N ALA A 240 -27.31 9.70 18.33
CA ALA A 240 -26.94 8.30 18.15
C ALA A 240 -25.46 8.05 18.41
N ASP A 241 -25.17 6.95 19.10
CA ASP A 241 -23.82 6.44 19.31
C ASP A 241 -23.45 5.45 18.20
N LEU A 242 -22.55 5.86 17.31
CA LEU A 242 -21.99 5.05 16.22
C LEU A 242 -20.82 4.23 16.76
N LYS A 243 -20.88 2.90 16.58
CA LYS A 243 -19.73 2.01 16.84
C LYS A 243 -18.88 1.86 15.58
N GLY A 244 -17.59 1.63 15.76
CA GLY A 244 -16.68 1.19 14.70
C GLY A 244 -15.84 0.02 15.18
N THR A 245 -15.79 -1.07 14.42
CA THR A 245 -14.90 -2.21 14.73
C THR A 245 -13.91 -2.41 13.60
N TYR A 246 -12.63 -2.24 13.89
CA TYR A 246 -11.56 -2.61 12.96
C TYR A 246 -11.32 -4.11 13.05
N GLN A 247 -11.61 -4.84 11.97
CA GLN A 247 -11.21 -6.24 11.83
C GLN A 247 -10.04 -6.29 10.84
N VAL A 248 -8.90 -6.78 11.30
CA VAL A 248 -7.78 -7.12 10.42
C VAL A 248 -7.92 -8.61 10.12
N ASN A 249 -8.54 -8.94 8.99
CA ASN A 249 -8.64 -10.33 8.55
C ASN A 249 -7.27 -10.77 8.01
N GLY A 250 -6.45 -11.37 8.87
CA GLY A 250 -5.11 -11.83 8.54
C GLY A 250 -5.13 -13.08 7.67
N GLY A 251 -4.51 -12.99 6.48
CA GLY A 251 -4.18 -14.14 5.66
C GLY A 251 -3.23 -15.07 6.41
N THR A 252 -3.60 -16.35 6.54
CA THR A 252 -2.73 -17.39 7.05
C THR A 252 -1.58 -17.62 6.07
N SER A 253 -0.37 -17.22 6.44
CA SER A 253 0.86 -17.55 5.72
C SER A 253 1.12 -19.06 5.79
N SER A 254 0.72 -19.82 4.78
CA SER A 254 1.13 -21.22 4.66
C SER A 254 2.58 -21.30 4.22
N SER A 255 3.46 -21.67 5.15
CA SER A 255 4.92 -21.74 5.00
C SER A 255 5.41 -23.03 4.33
N SER A 256 4.97 -23.31 3.10
CA SER A 256 5.61 -24.36 2.30
C SER A 256 5.73 -23.92 0.84
N SER A 257 6.76 -23.13 0.57
CA SER A 257 6.99 -22.54 -0.73
C SER A 257 8.15 -23.21 -1.45
N SER A 258 7.84 -23.91 -2.54
CA SER A 258 8.86 -24.31 -3.50
C SER A 258 9.31 -23.06 -4.29
N PRO A 259 10.58 -22.95 -4.70
CA PRO A 259 11.04 -21.80 -5.49
C PRO A 259 10.19 -21.66 -6.77
N THR A 260 9.79 -20.43 -7.10
CA THR A 260 9.10 -20.16 -8.38
C THR A 260 10.13 -19.92 -9.47
N MET A 261 9.89 -20.54 -10.62
CA MET A 261 10.68 -20.31 -11.82
C MET A 261 10.14 -19.06 -12.53
N VAL A 262 10.97 -18.02 -12.67
CA VAL A 262 10.58 -16.77 -13.35
C VAL A 262 11.35 -16.65 -14.67
N ASP A 263 10.64 -16.26 -15.73
CA ASP A 263 11.27 -15.87 -16.99
C ASP A 263 11.96 -14.50 -16.82
N GLY A 264 13.29 -14.52 -16.80
CA GLY A 264 14.11 -13.32 -16.64
C GLY A 264 14.37 -12.56 -17.94
N SER A 265 13.81 -12.97 -19.08
CA SER A 265 14.22 -12.48 -20.40
C SER A 265 14.20 -10.94 -20.55
N SER A 266 13.26 -10.26 -19.89
CA SER A 266 13.15 -8.79 -19.86
C SER A 266 13.67 -8.09 -18.60
N GLU A 267 14.02 -8.83 -17.54
CA GLU A 267 14.50 -8.25 -16.29
C GLU A 267 15.98 -7.83 -16.44
N GLY A 268 16.30 -6.60 -16.03
CA GLY A 268 17.69 -6.12 -16.00
C GLY A 268 18.56 -6.99 -15.10
N ALA A 269 19.68 -7.47 -15.62
CA ALA A 269 20.64 -8.22 -14.84
C ALA A 269 21.41 -7.29 -13.89
N PRO A 270 21.86 -7.78 -12.72
CA PRO A 270 22.78 -7.03 -11.89
C PRO A 270 24.14 -6.89 -12.59
N VAL A 271 24.77 -5.73 -12.43
CA VAL A 271 26.14 -5.48 -12.93
C VAL A 271 27.15 -6.35 -12.18
N LEU A 272 26.87 -6.60 -10.90
CA LEU A 272 27.61 -7.52 -10.06
C LEU A 272 26.64 -8.37 -9.25
N TRP A 273 26.85 -9.69 -9.27
CA TRP A 273 26.18 -10.60 -8.36
C TRP A 273 27.23 -11.40 -7.59
N VAL A 274 27.26 -11.28 -6.26
CA VAL A 274 28.14 -12.09 -5.40
C VAL A 274 27.39 -12.78 -4.28
N THR A 275 27.98 -13.85 -3.73
CA THR A 275 27.54 -14.40 -2.44
C THR A 275 28.20 -13.62 -1.31
N ASP A 276 27.45 -13.34 -0.25
CA ASP A 276 28.00 -12.69 0.93
C ASP A 276 29.08 -13.59 1.58
N SER A 277 30.20 -12.98 1.90
CA SER A 277 31.33 -13.62 2.56
C SER A 277 32.29 -12.57 3.09
N LYS A 278 33.03 -12.93 4.16
CA LYS A 278 34.13 -12.10 4.70
C LYS A 278 35.26 -11.83 3.71
N ASN A 279 35.33 -12.61 2.63
CA ASN A 279 36.30 -12.43 1.56
C ASN A 279 35.91 -11.34 0.58
N ASN A 280 34.69 -10.79 0.70
CA ASN A 280 34.25 -9.67 -0.13
C ASN A 280 35.00 -8.39 0.26
N SER A 281 35.84 -7.90 -0.65
CA SER A 281 36.57 -6.63 -0.55
C SER A 281 36.40 -5.87 -1.86
N PHE A 282 35.70 -4.73 -1.81
CA PHE A 282 35.37 -3.97 -3.02
C PHE A 282 36.47 -2.98 -3.40
N GLY A 283 37.36 -2.65 -2.45
CA GLY A 283 38.50 -1.76 -2.67
C GLY A 283 38.06 -0.41 -3.23
N ASN A 284 38.67 -0.01 -4.34
CA ASN A 284 38.31 1.20 -5.09
C ASN A 284 37.46 0.92 -6.33
N ASN A 285 36.88 -0.28 -6.46
CA ASN A 285 36.07 -0.61 -7.63
C ASN A 285 34.69 0.05 -7.55
N ASN A 286 34.22 0.47 -8.72
CA ASN A 286 33.01 1.26 -8.96
C ASN A 286 32.03 0.44 -9.80
N PHE A 287 30.73 0.70 -9.61
CA PHE A 287 29.66 -0.05 -10.26
C PHE A 287 28.54 0.87 -10.74
N ASP A 288 28.22 0.83 -12.02
CA ASP A 288 27.10 1.52 -12.66
C ASP A 288 25.97 0.52 -12.90
N GLY A 289 25.15 0.31 -11.86
CA GLY A 289 24.01 -0.60 -11.88
C GLY A 289 23.66 -1.19 -10.53
N ILE A 290 22.86 -2.28 -10.56
CA ILE A 290 22.46 -3.04 -9.37
C ILE A 290 23.60 -3.99 -8.97
N VAL A 291 24.09 -3.86 -7.74
CA VAL A 291 24.94 -4.87 -7.10
C VAL A 291 24.04 -5.77 -6.24
N LYS A 292 23.91 -7.03 -6.64
CA LYS A 292 23.13 -8.05 -5.93
C LYS A 292 24.07 -8.85 -5.03
N ILE A 293 23.77 -8.96 -3.74
CA ILE A 293 24.52 -9.79 -2.79
C ILE A 293 23.58 -10.84 -2.20
N SER A 294 23.85 -12.11 -2.52
CA SER A 294 23.10 -13.28 -2.05
C SER A 294 23.54 -13.72 -0.67
N GLN A 295 22.59 -13.99 0.22
CA GLN A 295 22.85 -14.53 1.54
C GLN A 295 21.66 -15.36 2.04
N ALA A 296 21.93 -16.40 2.82
CA ALA A 296 20.87 -17.25 3.36
C ALA A 296 20.10 -16.59 4.53
N SER A 297 20.80 -15.85 5.40
CA SER A 297 20.30 -15.46 6.73
C SER A 297 20.01 -13.97 6.92
N CYS A 298 20.12 -13.14 5.86
CA CYS A 298 20.03 -11.68 5.95
C CYS A 298 20.97 -11.01 6.98
N THR A 299 21.93 -11.76 7.52
CA THR A 299 23.03 -11.25 8.35
C THR A 299 24.27 -11.09 7.47
N PHE A 300 24.67 -9.85 7.26
CA PHE A 300 25.79 -9.53 6.37
C PHE A 300 27.15 -9.73 7.06
N GLU A 301 28.08 -10.44 6.42
CA GLU A 301 29.43 -10.71 6.93
C GLU A 301 30.56 -9.97 6.20
N GLY A 302 30.39 -9.63 4.91
CA GLY A 302 31.42 -9.01 4.07
C GLY A 302 31.59 -7.49 4.21
N GLU A 303 32.38 -6.87 3.32
CA GLU A 303 32.31 -5.43 3.04
C GLU A 303 31.14 -5.15 2.06
N LYS A 304 30.50 -3.98 2.12
CA LYS A 304 29.53 -3.52 1.10
C LYS A 304 30.21 -2.50 0.17
N PRO A 305 29.89 -2.47 -1.13
CA PRO A 305 30.29 -1.34 -1.96
C PRO A 305 29.59 -0.07 -1.46
N THR A 306 30.32 1.03 -1.30
CA THR A 306 29.76 2.30 -0.78
C THR A 306 29.61 3.32 -1.89
N GLN A 307 28.55 4.12 -1.84
CA GLN A 307 28.34 5.24 -2.77
C GLN A 307 29.48 6.27 -2.71
N SER A 308 30.05 6.50 -1.52
CA SER A 308 31.17 7.44 -1.31
C SER A 308 32.44 7.09 -2.08
N LYS A 309 32.65 5.81 -2.37
CA LYS A 309 33.77 5.32 -3.17
C LYS A 309 33.41 5.22 -4.65
N ASN A 310 32.11 5.19 -4.98
CA ASN A 310 31.62 4.99 -6.34
C ASN A 310 31.74 6.28 -7.18
N PHE A 311 31.95 6.11 -8.48
CA PHE A 311 32.29 7.18 -9.41
C PHE A 311 31.14 8.21 -9.54
N GLU A 312 31.37 9.47 -9.15
CA GLU A 312 30.32 10.51 -9.14
C GLU A 312 29.78 10.92 -10.52
N GLN A 313 30.40 10.49 -11.62
CA GLN A 313 29.99 10.91 -12.97
C GLN A 313 28.94 10.00 -13.63
N THR A 314 28.49 8.91 -13.00
CA THR A 314 27.44 8.06 -13.59
C THR A 314 26.07 8.64 -13.26
N THR A 315 25.19 8.74 -14.26
CA THR A 315 23.80 9.17 -14.06
C THR A 315 23.00 8.16 -13.25
N ASN A 316 23.41 6.89 -13.24
CA ASN A 316 22.79 5.86 -12.40
C ASN A 316 23.58 5.71 -11.11
N LYS A 317 22.87 5.88 -9.99
CA LYS A 317 23.42 5.66 -8.65
C LYS A 317 23.55 4.16 -8.39
N LEU A 318 24.63 3.78 -7.71
CA LEU A 318 24.79 2.46 -7.10
C LEU A 318 23.51 2.03 -6.39
N SER A 319 22.95 0.91 -6.83
CA SER A 319 21.80 0.29 -6.18
C SER A 319 22.25 -1.02 -5.55
N LEU A 320 22.31 -1.07 -4.23
CA LEU A 320 22.64 -2.29 -3.51
C LEU A 320 21.37 -3.09 -3.22
N LEU A 321 21.34 -4.36 -3.63
CA LEU A 321 20.25 -5.28 -3.39
C LEU A 321 20.75 -6.50 -2.61
N LEU A 322 20.36 -6.59 -1.34
CA LEU A 322 20.62 -7.76 -0.51
C LEU A 322 19.47 -8.74 -0.66
N THR A 323 19.77 -10.00 -1.01
CA THR A 323 18.73 -10.98 -1.33
C THR A 323 19.03 -12.39 -0.84
N LYS A 324 17.98 -13.18 -0.66
CA LYS A 324 18.05 -14.65 -0.45
C LYS A 324 18.09 -15.45 -1.75
N GLU A 325 17.89 -14.79 -2.88
CA GLU A 325 17.97 -15.41 -4.20
C GLU A 325 19.34 -16.07 -4.38
N VAL A 326 19.35 -17.32 -4.82
CA VAL A 326 20.60 -18.04 -5.11
C VAL A 326 21.01 -17.73 -6.54
N MET A 327 22.31 -17.50 -6.74
CA MET A 327 22.87 -17.32 -8.08
C MET A 327 22.53 -18.54 -8.96
N PRO A 328 22.11 -18.36 -10.22
CA PRO A 328 21.75 -19.48 -11.09
C PRO A 328 22.94 -20.41 -11.32
N SER A 329 22.65 -21.66 -11.66
CA SER A 329 23.66 -22.61 -12.13
C SER A 329 24.36 -22.09 -13.39
N VAL A 330 25.50 -22.68 -13.72
CA VAL A 330 26.16 -22.44 -15.01
C VAL A 330 25.34 -23.13 -16.12
N PRO A 331 24.92 -22.40 -17.17
CA PRO A 331 24.14 -22.97 -18.25
C PRO A 331 24.78 -24.16 -18.94
N THR A 332 24.01 -25.19 -19.23
CA THR A 332 24.50 -26.31 -20.06
C THR A 332 24.71 -25.84 -21.51
N PRO A 333 25.83 -26.17 -22.18
CA PRO A 333 26.07 -25.78 -23.56
C PRO A 333 24.96 -26.29 -24.51
N LEU A 334 24.43 -25.40 -25.36
CA LEU A 334 23.41 -25.75 -26.37
C LEU A 334 23.97 -26.61 -27.52
N VAL A 335 25.27 -26.48 -27.78
CA VAL A 335 26.02 -27.30 -28.74
C VAL A 335 27.30 -27.79 -28.08
N THR A 336 27.87 -28.90 -28.56
CA THR A 336 29.14 -29.42 -28.04
C THR A 336 30.27 -28.38 -28.28
N PRO A 337 30.87 -27.82 -27.21
CA PRO A 337 31.90 -26.79 -27.39
C PRO A 337 33.17 -27.36 -28.03
N LYS A 338 33.84 -26.54 -28.85
CA LYS A 338 35.15 -26.89 -29.41
C LYS A 338 36.22 -26.79 -28.32
N LYS A 339 36.89 -27.89 -28.03
CA LYS A 339 38.01 -27.92 -27.07
C LYS A 339 39.24 -27.25 -27.69
N ILE A 340 39.72 -26.18 -27.07
CA ILE A 340 40.89 -25.43 -27.56
C ILE A 340 42.08 -25.41 -26.60
N GLY A 341 41.94 -26.04 -25.42
CA GLY A 341 42.97 -26.03 -24.40
C GLY A 341 43.12 -24.67 -23.73
N ALA A 342 44.35 -24.29 -23.38
CA ALA A 342 44.64 -23.04 -22.68
C ALA A 342 44.80 -21.88 -23.66
N ILE A 343 44.18 -20.74 -23.34
CA ILE A 343 44.45 -19.47 -24.02
C ILE A 343 45.60 -18.79 -23.29
N ASN A 344 46.81 -18.91 -23.84
CA ASN A 344 48.01 -18.29 -23.30
C ASN A 344 48.46 -17.13 -24.18
N SER A 345 49.17 -16.17 -23.61
CA SER A 345 49.84 -15.14 -24.41
C SER A 345 50.89 -15.76 -25.33
N PRO A 346 50.75 -15.61 -26.66
CA PRO A 346 51.82 -15.96 -27.58
C PRO A 346 53.09 -15.18 -27.24
N LYS A 347 54.27 -15.73 -27.59
CA LYS A 347 55.53 -14.99 -27.43
C LYS A 347 55.51 -13.74 -28.30
N GLY A 348 55.43 -12.56 -27.67
CA GLY A 348 55.40 -11.24 -28.33
C GLY A 348 54.02 -10.58 -28.34
N ASN A 349 53.94 -9.33 -28.82
CA ASN A 349 52.66 -8.63 -29.01
C ASN A 349 51.84 -9.41 -30.05
N SER A 350 50.71 -9.96 -29.61
CA SER A 350 49.95 -10.90 -30.43
C SER A 350 48.47 -10.71 -30.24
N THR A 351 47.73 -11.05 -31.29
CA THR A 351 46.28 -10.92 -31.37
C THR A 351 45.67 -12.29 -31.61
N LEU A 352 44.77 -12.71 -30.74
CA LEU A 352 43.95 -13.92 -30.89
C LEU A 352 42.56 -13.47 -31.33
N THR A 353 41.97 -14.08 -32.34
CA THR A 353 40.65 -13.68 -32.85
C THR A 353 39.65 -14.82 -32.73
N PHE A 354 38.46 -14.54 -32.23
CA PHE A 354 37.36 -15.48 -32.13
C PHE A 354 36.14 -15.01 -32.95
N PRO A 355 35.43 -15.93 -33.64
CA PRO A 355 35.69 -17.37 -33.72
C PRO A 355 37.01 -17.70 -34.43
N LEU A 356 37.62 -18.84 -34.10
CA LEU A 356 38.91 -19.24 -34.67
C LEU A 356 38.76 -19.63 -36.15
N ASP A 357 37.62 -20.23 -36.49
CA ASP A 357 37.16 -20.58 -37.81
C ASP A 357 35.64 -20.36 -37.87
N ALA A 358 35.22 -19.18 -38.33
CA ALA A 358 33.80 -18.81 -38.42
C ALA A 358 32.95 -19.77 -39.29
N THR A 359 33.58 -20.60 -40.12
CA THR A 359 32.89 -21.55 -41.00
C THR A 359 32.62 -22.86 -40.27
N ASN A 360 33.61 -23.36 -39.51
CA ASN A 360 33.58 -24.71 -38.97
C ASN A 360 33.42 -24.79 -37.45
N ASP A 361 33.58 -23.67 -36.73
CA ASP A 361 33.41 -23.66 -35.28
C ASP A 361 31.94 -23.88 -34.89
N PRO A 362 31.68 -24.63 -33.79
CA PRO A 362 30.33 -24.96 -33.37
C PRO A 362 29.60 -23.70 -32.93
N LYS A 363 28.40 -23.50 -33.49
CA LYS A 363 27.52 -22.40 -33.16
C LYS A 363 26.07 -22.82 -33.02
N ASP A 364 25.31 -22.12 -32.20
CA ASP A 364 23.87 -22.33 -32.06
C ASP A 364 23.07 -21.63 -33.18
N SER A 365 21.74 -21.71 -33.10
CA SER A 365 20.82 -21.06 -34.02
C SER A 365 20.86 -19.53 -33.99
N GLU A 366 21.38 -18.94 -32.91
CA GLU A 366 21.53 -17.49 -32.74
C GLU A 366 22.90 -16.99 -33.23
N GLY A 367 23.79 -17.90 -33.62
CA GLY A 367 25.12 -17.59 -34.15
C GLY A 367 26.18 -17.35 -33.07
N ARG A 368 25.95 -17.82 -31.83
CA ARG A 368 26.95 -17.83 -30.75
C ARG A 368 27.91 -18.99 -30.93
N TYR A 369 29.22 -18.75 -30.82
CA TYR A 369 30.25 -19.78 -31.00
C TYR A 369 30.75 -20.32 -29.66
N TYR A 370 30.87 -21.65 -29.53
CA TYR A 370 31.08 -22.33 -28.24
C TYR A 370 32.46 -22.97 -28.13
N TYR A 371 33.20 -22.66 -27.07
CA TYR A 371 34.52 -23.24 -26.79
C TYR A 371 34.64 -23.75 -25.36
N GLU A 372 35.31 -24.89 -25.20
CA GLU A 372 35.77 -25.39 -23.91
C GLU A 372 37.24 -24.99 -23.73
N VAL A 373 37.50 -24.19 -22.69
CA VAL A 373 38.79 -23.54 -22.44
C VAL A 373 39.34 -24.05 -21.10
N SER A 374 40.56 -24.60 -21.11
CA SER A 374 41.13 -25.18 -19.89
C SER A 374 41.63 -24.13 -18.90
N SER A 375 42.13 -23.00 -19.39
CA SER A 375 42.59 -21.84 -18.62
C SER A 375 42.79 -20.65 -19.54
N ILE A 376 42.78 -19.44 -18.97
CA ILE A 376 43.11 -18.21 -19.69
C ILE A 376 44.25 -17.54 -18.93
N ASP A 377 45.46 -17.50 -19.49
CA ASP A 377 46.62 -16.84 -18.89
C ASP A 377 47.20 -15.80 -19.86
N LEU A 378 46.73 -14.56 -19.68
CA LEU A 378 47.11 -13.45 -20.53
C LEU A 378 48.10 -12.54 -19.79
N SER A 379 49.20 -12.22 -20.44
CA SER A 379 50.26 -11.34 -19.96
C SER A 379 50.69 -10.35 -21.04
N GLY A 380 51.47 -9.32 -20.67
CA GLY A 380 52.06 -8.41 -21.64
C GLY A 380 51.03 -7.50 -22.32
N LYS A 381 51.03 -7.42 -23.65
CA LYS A 381 50.10 -6.59 -24.46
C LYS A 381 49.24 -7.46 -25.40
N THR A 382 48.84 -8.63 -24.93
CA THR A 382 48.05 -9.58 -25.73
C THR A 382 46.63 -9.08 -25.92
N THR A 383 46.13 -9.09 -27.15
CA THR A 383 44.74 -8.71 -27.44
C THR A 383 43.95 -9.94 -27.86
N VAL A 384 42.77 -10.13 -27.28
CA VAL A 384 41.80 -11.13 -27.72
C VAL A 384 40.62 -10.41 -28.37
N ASN A 385 40.52 -10.51 -29.69
CA ASN A 385 39.47 -9.95 -30.51
C ASN A 385 38.26 -10.89 -30.57
N ILE A 386 37.08 -10.36 -30.29
CA ILE A 386 35.80 -11.05 -30.34
C ILE A 386 34.98 -10.43 -31.48
N GLU A 387 35.03 -11.05 -32.65
CA GLU A 387 34.41 -10.56 -33.89
C GLU A 387 32.92 -10.94 -34.03
N LYS A 388 32.48 -11.94 -33.26
CA LYS A 388 31.11 -12.47 -33.17
C LYS A 388 30.80 -12.83 -31.72
N ASN A 389 29.55 -13.20 -31.43
CA ASN A 389 29.18 -13.68 -30.10
C ASN A 389 29.91 -14.98 -29.77
N VAL A 390 30.63 -15.01 -28.66
CA VAL A 390 31.51 -16.11 -28.27
C VAL A 390 31.22 -16.51 -26.82
N VAL A 391 31.13 -17.81 -26.59
CA VAL A 391 30.87 -18.44 -25.30
C VAL A 391 32.05 -19.33 -24.92
N PHE A 392 32.68 -19.02 -23.78
CA PHE A 392 33.74 -19.82 -23.20
C PHE A 392 33.23 -20.59 -21.99
N TYR A 393 33.28 -21.91 -22.07
CA TYR A 393 33.14 -22.81 -20.94
C TYR A 393 34.52 -23.05 -20.33
N LEU A 394 34.82 -22.30 -19.28
CA LEU A 394 36.10 -22.32 -18.60
C LEU A 394 36.12 -23.43 -17.55
N THR A 395 37.10 -24.33 -17.62
CA THR A 395 37.25 -25.43 -16.64
C THR A 395 38.36 -25.20 -15.61
N GLY A 396 39.22 -24.21 -15.84
CA GLY A 396 40.29 -23.81 -14.91
C GLY A 396 40.23 -22.34 -14.57
N ASN A 397 41.36 -21.75 -14.20
CA ASN A 397 41.43 -20.37 -13.75
C ASN A 397 41.72 -19.39 -14.90
N MET A 398 41.46 -18.11 -14.63
CA MET A 398 41.74 -17.01 -15.53
C MET A 398 42.63 -15.98 -14.84
N THR A 399 43.76 -15.62 -15.46
CA THR A 399 44.70 -14.64 -14.95
C THR A 399 45.05 -13.67 -16.07
N MET A 400 44.92 -12.37 -15.79
CA MET A 400 45.34 -11.29 -16.68
C MET A 400 46.37 -10.40 -15.97
N SER A 401 47.59 -10.34 -16.51
CA SER A 401 48.71 -9.58 -15.93
C SER A 401 49.33 -8.61 -16.96
N GLY A 402 49.78 -7.42 -16.53
CA GLY A 402 50.34 -6.43 -17.46
C GLY A 402 49.25 -5.57 -18.13
N ASN A 403 49.08 -5.67 -19.45
CA ASN A 403 48.10 -4.93 -20.25
C ASN A 403 47.37 -5.79 -21.31
N PRO A 404 46.88 -7.00 -20.98
CA PRO A 404 46.06 -7.77 -21.91
C PRO A 404 44.69 -7.11 -22.06
N ASP A 405 44.07 -7.30 -23.21
CA ASP A 405 42.80 -6.65 -23.56
C ASP A 405 41.85 -7.60 -24.27
N PHE A 406 40.57 -7.50 -23.95
CA PHE A 406 39.49 -8.12 -24.71
C PHE A 406 38.81 -7.04 -25.52
N VAL A 407 38.79 -7.20 -26.83
CA VAL A 407 38.17 -6.22 -27.74
C VAL A 407 36.98 -6.89 -28.41
N THR A 408 35.77 -6.43 -28.08
CA THR A 408 34.55 -6.89 -28.78
C THR A 408 34.21 -5.94 -29.91
N LYS A 409 33.94 -6.48 -31.10
CA LYS A 409 33.37 -5.71 -32.21
C LYS A 409 31.99 -5.18 -31.84
N ASN A 410 31.56 -4.06 -32.44
CA ASN A 410 30.27 -3.45 -32.16
C ASN A 410 29.12 -4.49 -32.27
N GLY A 411 28.34 -4.63 -31.20
CA GLY A 411 27.25 -5.61 -31.08
C GLY A 411 27.66 -7.05 -30.77
N SER A 412 28.95 -7.38 -30.74
CA SER A 412 29.43 -8.70 -30.32
C SER A 412 29.54 -8.79 -28.81
N LYS A 413 29.36 -9.99 -28.26
CA LYS A 413 29.41 -10.29 -26.83
C LYS A 413 30.42 -11.41 -26.54
N LEU A 414 31.08 -11.33 -25.39
CA LEU A 414 31.87 -12.42 -24.83
C LEU A 414 31.21 -12.92 -23.54
N GLU A 415 30.84 -14.19 -23.50
CA GLU A 415 30.27 -14.87 -22.33
C GLU A 415 31.30 -15.86 -21.80
N ILE A 416 31.61 -15.81 -20.50
CA ILE A 416 32.54 -16.72 -19.84
C ILE A 416 31.80 -17.43 -18.70
N TYR A 417 31.60 -18.73 -18.86
CA TYR A 417 30.98 -19.62 -17.89
C TYR A 417 32.04 -20.45 -17.17
N GLY A 418 32.29 -20.14 -15.89
CA GLY A 418 33.25 -20.84 -15.04
C GLY A 418 32.64 -22.07 -14.38
N GLY A 419 33.08 -23.26 -14.76
CA GLY A 419 32.63 -24.52 -14.16
C GLY A 419 33.17 -24.75 -12.74
N ASN A 420 32.97 -25.95 -12.20
CA ASN A 420 33.40 -26.31 -10.84
C ASN A 420 34.91 -26.20 -10.59
N GLY A 421 35.73 -26.29 -11.64
CA GLY A 421 37.19 -26.13 -11.56
C GLY A 421 37.67 -24.68 -11.59
N THR A 422 36.79 -23.72 -11.93
CA THR A 422 37.12 -22.30 -11.98
C THR A 422 36.96 -21.70 -10.59
N THR A 423 38.09 -21.46 -9.93
CA THR A 423 38.14 -20.99 -8.53
C THR A 423 38.65 -19.57 -8.41
N ASN A 424 39.42 -19.09 -9.39
CA ASN A 424 40.01 -17.76 -9.39
C ASN A 424 39.93 -17.13 -10.78
N ILE A 425 39.48 -15.88 -10.82
CA ILE A 425 39.49 -15.03 -12.02
C ILE A 425 40.09 -13.67 -11.64
N THR A 426 41.23 -13.33 -12.22
CA THR A 426 41.82 -12.00 -12.11
C THR A 426 41.76 -11.30 -13.46
N LEU A 427 41.04 -10.20 -13.53
CA LEU A 427 40.92 -9.36 -14.72
C LEU A 427 41.87 -8.17 -14.66
N ASN A 428 42.18 -7.62 -15.83
CA ASN A 428 42.81 -6.32 -15.93
C ASN A 428 41.75 -5.24 -16.19
N GLY A 429 41.77 -4.16 -15.42
CA GLY A 429 40.84 -3.04 -15.55
C GLY A 429 41.05 -2.16 -16.80
N LYS A 430 42.06 -2.47 -17.61
CA LYS A 430 42.29 -1.86 -18.92
C LYS A 430 41.61 -2.68 -20.01
N ALA A 431 40.28 -2.70 -20.05
CA ALA A 431 39.58 -3.09 -21.26
C ALA A 431 39.40 -1.85 -22.16
N THR A 432 39.56 -2.03 -23.47
CA THR A 432 39.14 -1.00 -24.44
C THR A 432 37.66 -0.70 -24.22
N ALA A 433 37.31 0.59 -24.16
CA ALA A 433 35.96 1.04 -23.86
C ALA A 433 34.91 0.29 -24.71
N GLY A 434 33.99 -0.42 -24.04
CA GLY A 434 32.88 -1.11 -24.70
C GLY A 434 33.08 -2.59 -24.98
N ALA A 435 34.07 -3.25 -24.37
CA ALA A 435 34.10 -4.72 -24.34
C ALA A 435 32.86 -5.24 -23.60
N ASN A 436 31.89 -5.81 -24.34
CA ASN A 436 30.68 -6.39 -23.77
C ASN A 436 30.98 -7.80 -23.24
N ILE A 437 31.30 -7.89 -21.96
CA ILE A 437 31.74 -9.12 -21.31
C ILE A 437 30.75 -9.52 -20.22
N PHE A 438 30.30 -10.77 -20.27
CA PHE A 438 29.58 -11.43 -19.21
C PHE A 438 30.46 -12.53 -18.60
N ILE A 439 30.58 -12.54 -17.28
CA ILE A 439 31.29 -13.61 -16.56
C ILE A 439 30.33 -14.19 -15.53
N HIS A 440 30.10 -15.50 -15.60
CA HIS A 440 29.32 -16.25 -14.62
C HIS A 440 30.12 -17.42 -14.10
N ALA A 441 30.66 -17.27 -12.89
CA ALA A 441 31.53 -18.25 -12.25
C ALA A 441 31.16 -18.36 -10.76
N PRO A 442 30.07 -19.07 -10.41
CA PRO A 442 29.48 -19.08 -9.07
C PRO A 442 30.42 -19.68 -7.99
N ASN A 443 31.48 -20.36 -8.40
CA ASN A 443 32.50 -20.93 -7.52
C ASN A 443 33.79 -20.10 -7.42
N ALA A 444 33.93 -19.05 -8.25
CA ALA A 444 35.17 -18.30 -8.37
C ALA A 444 35.23 -17.08 -7.45
N HIS A 445 36.42 -16.85 -6.92
CA HIS A 445 36.81 -15.57 -6.35
C HIS A 445 37.29 -14.66 -7.49
N ILE A 446 36.71 -13.47 -7.62
CA ILE A 446 37.03 -12.54 -8.70
C ILE A 446 37.72 -11.28 -8.16
N GLY A 447 38.71 -10.80 -8.90
CA GLY A 447 39.35 -9.51 -8.67
C GLY A 447 39.62 -8.82 -9.99
N VAL A 448 39.51 -7.50 -9.99
CA VAL A 448 39.97 -6.67 -11.09
C VAL A 448 41.15 -5.86 -10.59
N ASN A 449 42.26 -5.92 -11.31
CA ASN A 449 43.46 -5.17 -10.98
C ASN A 449 43.83 -4.23 -12.13
N GLY A 450 44.44 -3.10 -11.81
CA GLY A 450 44.83 -2.09 -12.80
C GLY A 450 43.72 -1.11 -13.13
N GLY A 451 44.06 -0.12 -13.96
CA GLY A 451 43.26 1.06 -14.26
C GLY A 451 43.08 1.25 -15.76
N GLY A 452 42.08 2.03 -16.17
CA GLY A 452 41.89 2.42 -17.56
C GLY A 452 41.19 3.76 -17.67
N SER A 453 41.40 4.46 -18.79
CA SER A 453 40.72 5.73 -19.10
C SER A 453 39.36 5.52 -19.77
N SER A 454 38.92 4.28 -19.95
CA SER A 454 37.63 3.90 -20.52
C SER A 454 36.50 4.04 -19.50
N ASN A 455 35.31 4.43 -19.97
CA ASN A 455 34.11 4.57 -19.14
C ASN A 455 32.89 3.88 -19.82
N PRO A 456 32.36 2.76 -19.28
CA PRO A 456 32.95 1.98 -18.19
C PRO A 456 34.25 1.30 -18.61
N ASN A 457 35.07 0.88 -17.64
CA ASN A 457 36.25 0.08 -17.88
C ASN A 457 35.88 -1.32 -18.37
N ILE A 458 34.80 -1.90 -17.82
CA ILE A 458 34.22 -3.18 -18.24
C ILE A 458 32.73 -2.94 -18.50
N ALA A 459 32.26 -3.25 -19.71
CA ALA A 459 30.84 -3.19 -20.04
C ALA A 459 30.22 -4.60 -19.92
N GLY A 460 29.19 -4.75 -19.10
CA GLY A 460 28.48 -6.01 -18.91
C GLY A 460 28.29 -6.37 -17.43
N SER A 461 28.29 -7.68 -17.14
CA SER A 461 27.93 -8.21 -15.82
C SER A 461 28.92 -9.26 -15.35
N ILE A 462 29.19 -9.29 -14.04
CA ILE A 462 30.06 -10.30 -13.41
C ILE A 462 29.33 -10.95 -12.25
N TRP A 463 29.16 -12.27 -12.30
CA TRP A 463 28.51 -13.07 -11.26
C TRP A 463 29.53 -14.08 -10.72
N ALA A 464 29.79 -14.03 -9.41
CA ALA A 464 30.89 -14.73 -8.77
C ALA A 464 30.58 -15.20 -7.35
N LYS A 465 31.40 -16.10 -6.80
CA LYS A 465 31.30 -16.48 -5.40
C LYS A 465 31.59 -15.30 -4.47
N SER A 466 32.67 -14.59 -4.74
CA SER A 466 33.09 -13.43 -3.96
C SER A 466 33.89 -12.45 -4.80
N TRP A 467 34.02 -11.22 -4.31
CA TRP A 467 34.77 -10.14 -4.94
C TRP A 467 35.97 -9.72 -4.09
N GLY A 468 37.11 -9.37 -4.67
CA GLY A 468 38.27 -8.88 -3.92
C GLY A 468 39.50 -9.79 -3.95
N LEU A 469 39.63 -10.63 -4.98
CA LEU A 469 40.88 -11.41 -5.20
C LEU A 469 42.10 -10.51 -5.45
N SER A 470 41.89 -9.23 -5.77
CA SER A 470 42.94 -8.24 -5.98
C SER A 470 42.60 -6.89 -5.37
N ASP A 471 43.58 -6.27 -4.73
CA ASP A 471 43.49 -4.91 -4.21
C ASP A 471 43.61 -3.90 -5.36
N SER A 472 42.50 -3.65 -6.07
CA SER A 472 42.49 -2.62 -7.11
C SER A 472 42.85 -1.27 -6.51
N ASN A 473 43.97 -0.70 -6.94
CA ASN A 473 44.39 0.63 -6.55
C ASN A 473 43.73 1.73 -7.39
N SER A 474 43.07 1.37 -8.49
CA SER A 474 42.48 2.29 -9.46
C SER A 474 40.96 2.15 -9.52
N GLY A 475 40.27 3.29 -9.66
CA GLY A 475 38.82 3.43 -9.67
C GLY A 475 38.12 2.78 -10.88
N ILE A 476 38.17 1.45 -11.00
CA ILE A 476 37.59 0.70 -12.11
C ILE A 476 36.08 0.76 -12.08
N LEU A 477 35.45 1.19 -13.17
CA LEU A 477 34.00 1.16 -13.34
C LEU A 477 33.54 -0.06 -14.14
N ILE A 478 32.64 -0.85 -13.55
CA ILE A 478 31.89 -1.91 -14.23
C ILE A 478 30.47 -1.40 -14.43
N GLY A 479 29.93 -1.51 -15.63
CA GLY A 479 28.64 -0.89 -15.94
C GLY A 479 27.96 -1.47 -17.17
N LYS A 480 26.81 -0.91 -17.53
CA LYS A 480 26.00 -1.33 -18.69
C LYS A 480 25.65 -2.83 -18.66
N PRO A 481 25.00 -3.32 -17.58
CA PRO A 481 24.49 -4.69 -17.58
C PRO A 481 23.42 -4.87 -18.67
N GLY A 482 23.34 -6.07 -19.21
CA GLY A 482 22.24 -6.51 -20.09
C GLY A 482 21.02 -6.96 -19.28
N THR A 483 20.18 -7.81 -19.89
CA THR A 483 19.09 -8.51 -19.18
C THR A 483 19.53 -9.90 -18.75
N TYR A 484 18.76 -10.56 -17.88
CA TYR A 484 18.97 -11.99 -17.60
C TYR A 484 18.86 -12.83 -18.88
N GLY A 485 17.93 -12.48 -19.77
CA GLY A 485 17.79 -13.12 -21.08
C GLY A 485 19.04 -13.06 -21.95
N ASP A 486 19.83 -12.01 -21.83
CA ASP A 486 21.11 -11.89 -22.55
C ASP A 486 22.17 -12.91 -22.08
N TYR A 487 22.00 -13.50 -20.88
CA TYR A 487 23.07 -14.17 -20.15
C TYR A 487 22.77 -15.62 -19.74
N ILE A 488 21.51 -16.00 -19.59
CA ILE A 488 21.11 -17.35 -19.16
C ILE A 488 20.05 -17.93 -20.10
N VAL A 489 20.27 -17.77 -21.42
CA VAL A 489 19.35 -18.25 -22.47
C VAL A 489 18.98 -19.72 -22.22
N GLY A 490 17.69 -19.98 -21.98
CA GLY A 490 17.15 -21.32 -21.74
C GLY A 490 17.15 -21.81 -20.29
N GLU A 491 17.67 -21.03 -19.34
CA GLU A 491 17.56 -21.34 -17.91
C GLU A 491 16.57 -20.41 -17.21
N ASN A 492 15.57 -21.00 -16.58
CA ASN A 492 14.66 -20.26 -15.72
C ASN A 492 15.38 -19.88 -14.41
N ARG A 493 15.13 -18.67 -13.91
CA ARG A 493 15.69 -18.22 -12.63
C ARG A 493 14.88 -18.82 -11.48
N GLN A 494 15.56 -19.45 -10.53
CA GLN A 494 14.94 -19.79 -9.24
C GLN A 494 14.84 -18.54 -8.39
N VAL A 495 13.63 -17.99 -8.29
CA VAL A 495 13.34 -16.94 -7.35
C VAL A 495 12.69 -17.62 -6.13
N PRO A 496 13.23 -17.43 -4.91
CA PRO A 496 12.50 -17.83 -3.71
C PRO A 496 11.08 -17.28 -3.81
N GLU A 497 10.06 -18.08 -3.51
CA GLU A 497 8.67 -17.64 -3.65
C GLU A 497 8.49 -16.32 -2.89
N THR A 498 8.15 -15.26 -3.62
CA THR A 498 7.67 -14.03 -2.99
C THR A 498 6.42 -14.43 -2.24
N SER A 499 6.49 -14.60 -0.91
CA SER A 499 5.29 -14.30 -0.14
C SER A 499 5.13 -12.80 -0.27
N THR A 500 4.53 -12.32 -1.36
CA THR A 500 3.80 -11.06 -1.29
C THR A 500 2.74 -11.34 -0.24
N PRO A 501 2.85 -10.81 0.99
CA PRO A 501 1.70 -10.86 1.88
C PRO A 501 0.58 -10.22 1.07
N SER A 502 -0.53 -10.94 0.88
CA SER A 502 -1.76 -10.30 0.46
C SER A 502 -1.93 -9.11 1.40
N ASN A 503 -1.95 -7.88 0.87
CA ASN A 503 -2.11 -6.69 1.70
C ASN A 503 -3.24 -6.98 2.69
N PRO A 504 -3.04 -6.78 4.01
CA PRO A 504 -4.11 -6.98 4.96
C PRO A 504 -5.27 -6.11 4.52
N VAL A 505 -6.35 -6.74 4.03
CA VAL A 505 -7.57 -6.03 3.70
C VAL A 505 -8.15 -5.63 5.04
N THR A 506 -7.98 -4.35 5.37
CA THR A 506 -8.60 -3.79 6.56
C THR A 506 -10.04 -3.47 6.18
N THR A 507 -10.97 -4.39 6.44
CA THR A 507 -12.39 -4.07 6.37
C THR A 507 -12.77 -3.34 7.66
N TYR A 508 -13.22 -2.09 7.53
CA TYR A 508 -13.85 -1.39 8.63
C TYR A 508 -15.30 -1.85 8.73
N ASP A 509 -15.48 -3.01 9.36
CA ASP A 509 -16.81 -3.59 9.53
C ASP A 509 -17.59 -2.86 10.65
N ASN A 510 -18.90 -2.70 10.45
CA ASN A 510 -19.84 -2.12 11.41
C ASN A 510 -19.71 -0.62 11.70
N VAL A 511 -19.15 0.17 10.78
CA VAL A 511 -19.22 1.65 10.87
C VAL A 511 -20.68 2.05 10.94
N GLY A 512 -21.08 2.64 12.06
CA GLY A 512 -22.43 3.17 12.19
C GLY A 512 -23.47 2.19 12.73
N GLN A 513 -23.10 1.06 13.34
CA GLN A 513 -24.11 0.36 14.15
C GLN A 513 -24.58 1.27 15.30
N MET A 514 -25.86 1.64 15.27
CA MET A 514 -26.49 2.45 16.33
C MET A 514 -26.57 1.63 17.61
N SER A 515 -25.82 2.05 18.62
CA SER A 515 -25.85 1.37 19.92
C SER A 515 -26.86 1.97 20.91
N ARG A 516 -27.18 3.26 20.76
CA ARG A 516 -28.16 3.97 21.56
C ARG A 516 -28.74 5.13 20.76
N VAL A 517 -30.04 5.37 20.91
CA VAL A 517 -30.75 6.48 20.29
C VAL A 517 -31.53 7.22 21.38
N THR A 518 -31.26 8.52 21.55
CA THR A 518 -32.00 9.38 22.47
C THR A 518 -32.86 10.36 21.67
N ARG A 519 -34.17 10.38 21.95
CA ARG A 519 -35.16 11.19 21.24
C ARG A 519 -35.58 12.37 22.10
N GLN A 520 -35.44 13.59 21.58
CA GLN A 520 -35.90 14.80 22.26
C GLN A 520 -36.72 15.67 21.31
N ALA A 521 -37.94 16.03 21.73
CA ALA A 521 -38.70 17.06 21.05
C ALA A 521 -38.05 18.41 21.33
N VAL A 522 -37.75 19.17 20.28
CA VAL A 522 -37.23 20.53 20.40
C VAL A 522 -38.45 21.44 20.49
N LYS A 523 -38.59 22.16 21.61
CA LYS A 523 -39.70 23.09 21.83
C LYS A 523 -39.39 24.46 21.27
#